data_AF-A0A3A5RZF2-F1
#
_entry.id   AF-A0A3A5RZF2-F1
#
_cell.length_a   1.000
_cell.length_b   1.000
_cell.length_c   1.000
_cell.angle_alpha   90.00
_cell.angle_beta   90.00
_cell.angle_gamma   90.00
#
_symmetry.space_group_name_H-M   'P 1'
#
loop_
_entity.id
_entity.type
_entity.pdbx_description
1 polymer ?
#
loop_
_entity_poly.entity_id
_entity_poly.type
_entity_poly.pdbx_seq_one_letter_code
_entity_poly.pdbx_strand_id
1 'polypeptide(L)'
;MFNLKEYTMKMKSIFNKKILIAIATISSLSLQSCLDDDDNYAMRFPNALVTVKTDADQTVFLQLDDKTTLLPTNMTKSPYGEKEVRALVNYKEVDEPSDIYTQAVHINWIDSILTKPIAPDLGEENDTVYGTDPVEIVNDWVTIAEDGYLTLRFRTQQGDYQTKHFVNLLLSENPENPYEVEFRHNAKGDIYGRYADGLVAFKLDALPDTEGKTVKLKLKWKSFSGEKSAEFDYCTRKSVTPESPAITSVRNSLNLQ
;
A
#
# COMPACT_ATOMS: atom_id res chain seq x y z
N MET A 1 11.81 88.37 29.30
CA MET A 1 11.92 88.96 27.94
C MET A 1 12.62 87.93 27.07
N PHE A 2 12.12 87.38 25.98
CA PHE A 2 10.93 87.65 25.17
C PHE A 2 10.47 86.32 24.56
N ASN A 3 9.15 86.24 24.39
CA ASN A 3 8.35 85.20 23.77
C ASN A 3 8.33 85.44 22.24
N LEU A 4 8.32 84.41 21.39
CA LEU A 4 7.74 84.55 20.04
C LEU A 4 7.32 83.22 19.39
N LYS A 5 6.05 82.89 19.61
CA LYS A 5 4.98 82.53 18.66
C LYS A 5 5.19 81.45 17.58
N GLU A 6 4.21 80.54 17.62
CA GLU A 6 3.58 79.84 16.50
C GLU A 6 3.64 80.56 15.15
N TYR A 7 3.92 79.79 14.11
CA TYR A 7 3.43 80.07 12.77
C TYR A 7 2.85 78.79 12.15
N THR A 8 1.52 78.72 12.19
CA THR A 8 0.70 77.86 11.35
C THR A 8 0.90 78.31 9.89
N MET A 9 1.31 77.41 8.99
CA MET A 9 1.17 77.65 7.56
C MET A 9 0.36 76.55 6.89
N LYS A 10 -0.74 77.00 6.28
CA LYS A 10 -1.79 76.24 5.63
C LYS A 10 -1.26 75.39 4.47
N MET A 11 -1.74 74.16 4.46
CA MET A 11 -1.82 73.23 3.34
C MET A 11 -2.31 73.94 2.06
N LYS A 12 -1.47 74.00 1.02
CA LYS A 12 -1.93 74.19 -0.37
C LYS A 12 -1.55 72.94 -1.16
N SER A 13 -2.53 72.05 -1.26
CA SER A 13 -2.52 70.91 -2.18
C SER A 13 -2.41 71.40 -3.62
N ILE A 14 -1.31 71.07 -4.27
CA ILE A 14 -1.23 70.97 -5.73
C ILE A 14 -0.56 69.62 -6.03
N PHE A 15 -1.28 68.53 -5.71
CA PHE A 15 -0.94 67.21 -6.22
C PHE A 15 -1.24 67.19 -7.72
N ASN A 16 -0.19 67.35 -8.53
CA ASN A 16 -0.22 67.19 -9.97
C ASN A 16 -0.71 65.77 -10.33
N LYS A 17 -1.96 65.68 -10.79
CA LYS A 17 -2.67 64.46 -11.24
C LYS A 17 -2.02 63.73 -12.44
N LYS A 18 -0.80 64.06 -12.83
CA LYS A 18 -0.07 63.44 -13.95
C LYS A 18 1.07 62.50 -13.53
N ILE A 19 1.38 62.39 -12.24
CA ILE A 19 2.43 61.47 -11.73
C ILE A 19 1.87 60.12 -11.26
N LEU A 20 0.54 60.00 -11.10
CA LEU A 20 -0.11 58.74 -10.66
C LEU A 20 -0.35 57.72 -11.77
N ILE A 21 -0.18 58.08 -13.05
CA ILE A 21 -0.46 57.17 -14.19
C ILE A 21 0.80 56.42 -14.65
N ALA A 22 2.01 56.87 -14.29
CA ALA A 22 3.27 56.24 -14.69
C ALA A 22 3.76 55.14 -13.72
N ILE A 23 3.16 55.00 -12.53
CA ILE A 23 3.51 53.98 -11.54
C ILE A 23 2.58 52.75 -11.64
N ALA A 24 1.44 52.86 -12.35
CA ALA A 24 0.45 51.79 -12.48
C ALA A 24 0.73 50.79 -13.62
N THR A 25 1.69 51.07 -14.51
CA THR A 25 1.98 50.23 -15.69
C THR A 25 3.23 49.35 -15.55
N ILE A 26 3.99 49.47 -14.47
CA ILE A 26 5.18 48.62 -14.21
C ILE A 26 4.88 47.51 -13.19
N SER A 27 3.80 47.64 -12.41
CA SER A 27 3.37 46.66 -11.41
C SER A 27 2.54 45.49 -11.96
N SER A 28 2.24 45.46 -13.26
CA SER A 28 1.52 44.36 -13.91
C SER A 28 2.43 43.31 -14.57
N LEU A 29 3.76 43.46 -14.46
CA LEU A 29 4.74 42.51 -15.05
C LEU A 29 5.44 41.62 -14.01
N SER A 30 5.07 41.69 -12.73
CA SER A 30 5.69 40.88 -11.66
C SER A 30 4.71 39.95 -10.93
N LEU A 31 3.55 39.66 -11.53
CA LEU A 31 2.59 38.66 -11.03
C LEU A 31 2.20 37.62 -12.09
N GLN A 32 3.10 37.31 -13.03
CA GLN A 32 3.14 35.94 -13.53
C GLN A 32 3.83 35.09 -12.45
N SER A 33 3.16 34.87 -11.31
CA SER A 33 3.46 33.66 -10.56
C SER A 33 3.11 32.53 -11.50
N CYS A 34 4.11 31.74 -11.86
CA CYS A 34 3.97 30.54 -12.65
C CYS A 34 2.70 29.78 -12.24
N LEU A 35 1.72 29.79 -13.14
CA LEU A 35 0.63 28.83 -13.20
C LEU A 35 1.21 27.52 -13.73
N ASP A 36 2.13 26.92 -12.98
CA ASP A 36 2.75 25.63 -13.29
C ASP A 36 3.41 25.03 -12.04
N ASP A 37 2.63 24.91 -10.95
CA ASP A 37 2.90 23.91 -9.91
C ASP A 37 1.90 22.76 -10.15
N ASP A 38 1.99 22.11 -11.33
CA ASP A 38 1.50 20.73 -11.51
C ASP A 38 2.47 19.81 -10.75
N ASP A 39 2.50 20.01 -9.43
CA ASP A 39 3.40 19.30 -8.55
C ASP A 39 3.00 17.84 -8.55
N ASN A 40 4.00 17.04 -8.88
CA ASN A 40 4.06 15.59 -8.92
C ASN A 40 3.83 14.92 -7.53
N TYR A 41 3.01 15.53 -6.69
CA TYR A 41 2.69 15.13 -5.33
C TYR A 41 1.89 13.82 -5.31
N ALA A 42 0.96 13.65 -6.26
CA ALA A 42 0.20 12.42 -6.39
C ALA A 42 1.08 11.19 -6.68
N MET A 43 2.19 11.35 -7.43
CA MET A 43 3.14 10.24 -7.65
C MET A 43 4.04 10.00 -6.44
N ARG A 44 3.91 10.71 -5.30
CA ARG A 44 4.68 10.37 -4.07
C ARG A 44 4.01 9.29 -3.22
N PHE A 45 2.72 9.05 -3.43
CA PHE A 45 1.92 8.11 -2.64
C PHE A 45 1.47 6.94 -3.49
N PRO A 46 1.37 5.73 -2.95
CA PRO A 46 0.80 4.63 -3.68
C PRO A 46 -0.67 4.92 -3.97
N ASN A 47 -1.14 4.48 -5.14
CA ASN A 47 -2.56 4.52 -5.48
C ASN A 47 -3.16 3.11 -5.61
N ALA A 48 -2.34 2.07 -5.43
CA ALA A 48 -2.79 0.70 -5.41
C ALA A 48 -1.87 -0.22 -4.59
N LEU A 49 -2.47 -1.33 -4.18
CA LEU A 49 -1.83 -2.48 -3.57
C LEU A 49 -1.95 -3.61 -4.58
N VAL A 50 -0.83 -4.25 -4.94
CA VAL A 50 -0.80 -5.25 -6.00
C VAL A 50 0.02 -6.47 -5.59
N THR A 51 -0.17 -7.58 -6.29
CA THR A 51 0.76 -8.71 -6.29
C THR A 51 1.55 -8.70 -7.59
N VAL A 52 2.88 -8.67 -7.50
CA VAL A 52 3.77 -8.78 -8.67
C VAL A 52 3.89 -10.24 -9.05
N LYS A 53 3.50 -10.59 -10.28
CA LYS A 53 3.49 -11.96 -10.80
C LYS A 53 4.24 -12.06 -12.11
N THR A 54 4.58 -13.28 -12.49
CA THR A 54 5.20 -13.60 -13.78
C THR A 54 4.44 -14.75 -14.40
N ASP A 55 4.03 -14.59 -15.64
CA ASP A 55 3.33 -15.62 -16.42
C ASP A 55 4.33 -16.64 -17.01
N ALA A 56 3.84 -17.72 -17.60
CA ALA A 56 4.65 -18.82 -18.13
C ALA A 56 5.61 -18.41 -19.26
N ASP A 57 5.29 -17.34 -19.98
CA ASP A 57 6.13 -16.73 -21.03
C ASP A 57 7.14 -15.71 -20.48
N GLN A 58 7.25 -15.60 -19.15
CA GLN A 58 8.05 -14.64 -18.41
C GLN A 58 7.54 -13.19 -18.44
N THR A 59 6.32 -12.95 -18.93
CA THR A 59 5.69 -11.63 -18.87
C THR A 59 5.35 -11.26 -17.42
N VAL A 60 5.78 -10.07 -17.01
CA VAL A 60 5.49 -9.54 -15.67
C VAL A 60 4.18 -8.79 -15.71
N PHE A 61 3.29 -9.09 -14.77
CA PHE A 61 2.02 -8.40 -14.60
C PHE A 61 1.74 -8.17 -13.12
N LEU A 62 0.80 -7.25 -12.84
CA LEU A 62 0.38 -6.91 -11.49
C LEU A 62 -1.07 -7.38 -11.30
N GLN A 63 -1.33 -8.14 -10.25
CA GLN A 63 -2.68 -8.43 -9.81
C GLN A 63 -3.14 -7.34 -8.84
N LEU A 64 -4.15 -6.55 -9.23
CA LEU A 64 -4.67 -5.48 -8.38
C LEU A 64 -5.59 -6.04 -7.29
N ASP A 65 -6.57 -6.83 -7.70
CA ASP A 65 -7.59 -7.45 -6.84
C ASP A 65 -7.87 -8.88 -7.35
N ASP A 66 -8.90 -9.57 -6.84
CA ASP A 66 -9.25 -10.94 -7.24
C ASP A 66 -9.55 -11.17 -8.74
N LYS A 67 -9.71 -10.12 -9.55
CA LYS A 67 -10.10 -10.21 -10.97
C LYS A 67 -9.33 -9.29 -11.91
N THR A 68 -8.78 -8.19 -11.41
CA THR A 68 -8.19 -7.13 -12.21
C THR A 68 -6.68 -7.32 -12.34
N THR A 69 -6.19 -7.37 -13.56
CA THR A 69 -4.76 -7.48 -13.89
C THR A 69 -4.25 -6.28 -14.67
N LEU A 70 -3.04 -5.85 -14.37
CA LEU A 70 -2.38 -4.70 -14.99
C LEU A 70 -1.12 -5.17 -15.73
N LEU A 71 -1.01 -4.79 -17.00
CA LEU A 71 0.18 -4.97 -17.82
C LEU A 71 1.05 -3.70 -17.75
N PRO A 72 2.22 -3.74 -17.11
CA PRO A 72 3.11 -2.60 -17.07
C PRO A 72 3.87 -2.42 -18.40
N THR A 73 3.64 -1.31 -19.09
CA THR A 73 4.24 -1.05 -20.42
C THR A 73 5.73 -0.64 -20.33
N ASN A 74 6.17 -0.20 -19.15
CA ASN A 74 7.53 0.25 -18.88
C ASN A 74 8.31 -0.68 -17.91
N MET A 75 7.80 -1.88 -17.60
CA MET A 75 8.47 -2.83 -16.70
C MET A 75 8.41 -4.26 -17.27
N THR A 76 9.45 -4.66 -18.02
CA THR A 76 9.51 -5.99 -18.64
C THR A 76 10.06 -7.09 -17.74
N LYS A 77 10.57 -6.74 -16.54
CA LYS A 77 11.12 -7.68 -15.55
C LYS A 77 10.78 -7.20 -14.14
N SER A 78 10.52 -8.13 -13.23
CA SER A 78 10.23 -7.82 -11.83
C SER A 78 11.52 -7.30 -11.16
N PRO A 79 11.47 -6.16 -10.44
CA PRO A 79 12.61 -5.68 -9.67
C PRO A 79 12.93 -6.59 -8.47
N TYR A 80 12.07 -7.57 -8.18
CA TYR A 80 12.19 -8.50 -7.05
C TYR A 80 12.67 -9.91 -7.49
N GLY A 81 13.14 -10.04 -8.73
CA GLY A 81 13.53 -11.33 -9.31
C GLY A 81 12.32 -12.22 -9.55
N GLU A 82 12.48 -13.53 -9.35
CA GLU A 82 11.43 -14.54 -9.60
C GLU A 82 10.37 -14.64 -8.49
N LYS A 83 10.44 -13.77 -7.46
CA LYS A 83 9.55 -13.84 -6.31
C LYS A 83 8.20 -13.19 -6.62
N GLU A 84 7.12 -13.92 -6.32
CA GLU A 84 5.78 -13.34 -6.16
C GLU A 84 5.76 -12.54 -4.85
N VAL A 85 5.50 -11.23 -4.93
CA VAL A 85 5.48 -10.33 -3.77
C VAL A 85 4.26 -9.43 -3.79
N ARG A 86 3.77 -9.07 -2.59
CA ARG A 86 2.83 -7.97 -2.44
C ARG A 86 3.59 -6.64 -2.51
N ALA A 87 3.04 -5.63 -3.14
CA ALA A 87 3.72 -4.35 -3.35
C ALA A 87 2.75 -3.17 -3.32
N LEU A 88 3.26 -2.04 -2.84
CA LEU A 88 2.65 -0.73 -3.06
C LEU A 88 3.12 -0.21 -4.41
N VAL A 89 2.19 0.32 -5.19
CA VAL A 89 2.49 0.85 -6.51
C VAL A 89 1.84 2.22 -6.69
N ASN A 90 2.52 3.09 -7.42
CA ASN A 90 1.90 4.22 -8.06
C ASN A 90 1.95 4.00 -9.57
N TYR A 91 0.80 3.96 -10.22
CA TYR A 91 0.70 3.81 -11.67
C TYR A 91 -0.30 4.79 -12.28
N LYS A 92 -0.24 4.93 -13.60
CA LYS A 92 -1.31 5.55 -14.41
C LYS A 92 -1.75 4.58 -15.50
N GLU A 93 -3.04 4.53 -15.76
CA GLU A 93 -3.55 3.82 -16.94
C GLU A 93 -3.08 4.55 -18.21
N VAL A 94 -2.80 3.78 -19.27
CA VAL A 94 -2.36 4.31 -20.56
C VAL A 94 -3.21 3.72 -21.68
N ASP A 95 -3.37 4.50 -22.75
CA ASP A 95 -4.06 4.06 -23.97
C ASP A 95 -3.12 3.22 -24.84
N GLU A 96 -2.74 2.05 -24.32
CA GLU A 96 -1.91 1.05 -24.99
C GLU A 96 -2.58 -0.34 -24.89
N PRO A 97 -2.29 -1.28 -25.82
CA PRO A 97 -2.84 -2.62 -25.74
C PRO A 97 -2.44 -3.35 -24.45
N SER A 98 -3.43 -3.93 -23.75
CA SER A 98 -3.23 -4.73 -22.54
C SER A 98 -3.17 -6.24 -22.79
N ASP A 99 -3.31 -6.66 -24.05
CA ASP A 99 -3.38 -8.07 -24.49
C ASP A 99 -4.42 -8.88 -23.70
N ILE A 100 -4.00 -9.90 -22.96
CA ILE A 100 -4.85 -10.75 -22.10
C ILE A 100 -5.17 -10.13 -20.73
N TYR A 101 -4.52 -9.01 -20.37
CA TYR A 101 -4.67 -8.35 -19.08
C TYR A 101 -5.78 -7.30 -19.12
N THR A 102 -6.32 -6.96 -17.94
CA THR A 102 -7.46 -6.04 -17.85
C THR A 102 -7.11 -4.63 -18.32
N GLN A 103 -5.92 -4.13 -18.01
CA GLN A 103 -5.49 -2.76 -18.31
C GLN A 103 -4.01 -2.67 -18.61
N ALA A 104 -3.61 -1.73 -19.47
CA ALA A 104 -2.22 -1.34 -19.66
C ALA A 104 -1.89 -0.14 -18.76
N VAL A 105 -0.74 -0.20 -18.08
CA VAL A 105 -0.35 0.82 -17.10
C VAL A 105 1.10 1.25 -17.26
N HIS A 106 1.38 2.50 -16.92
CA HIS A 106 2.73 3.00 -16.71
C HIS A 106 3.01 3.06 -15.21
N ILE A 107 4.07 2.38 -14.77
CA ILE A 107 4.50 2.35 -13.38
C ILE A 107 5.38 3.57 -13.10
N ASN A 108 4.95 4.41 -12.17
CA ASN A 108 5.73 5.55 -11.70
C ASN A 108 6.78 5.09 -10.67
N TRP A 109 6.37 4.23 -9.74
CA TRP A 109 7.25 3.50 -8.85
C TRP A 109 6.51 2.31 -8.24
N ILE A 110 7.27 1.35 -7.72
CA ILE A 110 6.77 0.17 -7.02
C ILE A 110 7.73 -0.17 -5.89
N ASP A 111 7.20 -0.55 -4.73
CA ASP A 111 7.99 -1.01 -3.58
C ASP A 111 7.32 -2.23 -2.92
N SER A 112 8.11 -3.25 -2.61
CA SER A 112 7.60 -4.50 -2.05
C SER A 112 7.23 -4.34 -0.59
N ILE A 113 6.17 -5.01 -0.18
CA ILE A 113 5.81 -5.22 1.22
C ILE A 113 6.44 -6.55 1.66
N LEU A 114 6.85 -6.63 2.93
CA LEU A 114 7.28 -7.88 3.55
C LEU A 114 6.23 -8.97 3.29
N THR A 115 6.58 -9.96 2.48
CA THR A 115 5.66 -11.04 2.08
C THR A 115 6.12 -12.35 2.71
N LYS A 116 5.22 -13.03 3.42
CA LYS A 116 5.54 -14.24 4.19
C LYS A 116 4.46 -15.31 4.01
N PRO A 117 4.79 -16.61 4.13
CA PRO A 117 3.76 -17.63 4.32
C PRO A 117 3.17 -17.54 5.74
N ILE A 118 2.08 -18.26 5.97
CA ILE A 118 1.66 -18.63 7.32
C ILE A 118 2.79 -19.45 7.97
N ALA A 119 3.14 -19.11 9.21
CA ALA A 119 4.24 -19.73 9.92
C ALA A 119 3.80 -21.09 10.51
N PRO A 120 4.73 -22.06 10.66
CA PRO A 120 4.41 -23.34 11.28
C PRO A 120 4.03 -23.14 12.74
N ASP A 121 3.08 -23.94 13.21
CA ASP A 121 2.76 -24.03 14.61
C ASP A 121 3.88 -24.75 15.38
N LEU A 122 4.36 -24.13 16.45
CA LEU A 122 5.42 -24.64 17.33
C LEU A 122 4.88 -25.07 18.70
N GLY A 123 3.55 -25.11 18.88
CA GLY A 123 2.90 -25.47 20.13
C GLY A 123 3.31 -24.55 21.28
N GLU A 124 3.85 -25.14 22.36
CA GLU A 124 4.24 -24.40 23.58
C GLU A 124 5.32 -23.34 23.33
N GLU A 125 6.11 -23.46 22.25
CA GLU A 125 7.18 -22.50 21.91
C GLU A 125 6.70 -21.28 21.13
N ASN A 126 5.41 -21.21 20.76
CA ASN A 126 4.87 -20.10 19.97
C ASN A 126 5.08 -18.74 20.66
N ASP A 127 4.82 -18.66 21.97
CA ASP A 127 4.98 -17.42 22.73
C ASP A 127 6.43 -16.95 22.79
N THR A 128 7.38 -17.89 22.93
CA THR A 128 8.81 -17.59 22.97
C THR A 128 9.32 -17.12 21.60
N VAL A 129 8.94 -17.82 20.53
CA VAL A 129 9.47 -17.59 19.18
C VAL A 129 8.76 -16.42 18.51
N TYR A 130 7.43 -16.50 18.41
CA TYR A 130 6.59 -15.54 17.68
C TYR A 130 6.15 -14.34 18.52
N GLY A 131 6.27 -14.44 19.85
CA GLY A 131 6.02 -13.34 20.77
C GLY A 131 4.56 -13.13 21.12
N THR A 132 4.36 -12.28 22.12
CA THR A 132 3.06 -11.80 22.58
C THR A 132 3.07 -10.28 22.80
N ASP A 133 3.96 -9.58 22.09
CA ASP A 133 4.09 -8.12 22.21
C ASP A 133 2.91 -7.44 21.50
N PRO A 134 2.21 -6.50 22.15
CA PRO A 134 0.96 -5.96 21.62
C PRO A 134 1.17 -5.13 20.35
N VAL A 135 0.16 -5.16 19.48
CA VAL A 135 0.04 -4.32 18.30
C VAL A 135 -1.38 -3.80 18.13
N GLU A 136 -1.57 -2.73 17.39
CA GLU A 136 -2.89 -2.38 16.84
C GLU A 136 -2.92 -2.69 15.35
N ILE A 137 -3.97 -3.37 14.89
CA ILE A 137 -4.25 -3.48 13.46
C ILE A 137 -4.96 -2.19 13.03
N VAL A 138 -4.36 -1.46 12.10
CA VAL A 138 -4.88 -0.19 11.60
C VAL A 138 -5.86 -0.48 10.46
N ASN A 139 -7.10 -0.03 10.60
CA ASN A 139 -8.08 -0.10 9.52
C ASN A 139 -7.72 0.94 8.44
N ASP A 140 -6.95 0.49 7.46
CA ASP A 140 -6.41 1.26 6.35
C ASP A 140 -6.78 0.55 5.04
N TRP A 141 -6.72 1.26 3.92
CA TRP A 141 -7.10 0.69 2.61
C TRP A 141 -6.20 -0.48 2.19
N VAL A 142 -4.99 -0.60 2.75
CA VAL A 142 -4.09 -1.74 2.54
C VAL A 142 -4.34 -2.92 3.49
N THR A 143 -5.15 -2.72 4.53
CA THR A 143 -5.49 -3.78 5.50
C THR A 143 -6.67 -4.58 4.96
N ILE A 144 -6.38 -5.55 4.09
CA ILE A 144 -7.37 -6.27 3.28
C ILE A 144 -6.93 -7.71 2.99
N ALA A 145 -7.91 -8.59 2.75
CA ALA A 145 -7.67 -9.94 2.23
C ALA A 145 -8.10 -10.01 0.75
N GLU A 146 -7.14 -10.15 -0.16
CA GLU A 146 -7.39 -10.27 -1.61
C GLU A 146 -6.21 -10.96 -2.30
N ASP A 147 -6.46 -11.56 -3.46
CA ASP A 147 -5.49 -12.32 -4.26
C ASP A 147 -4.79 -13.45 -3.46
N GLY A 148 -5.48 -14.02 -2.48
CA GLY A 148 -4.91 -15.04 -1.60
C GLY A 148 -3.89 -14.52 -0.59
N TYR A 149 -3.87 -13.22 -0.30
CA TYR A 149 -3.03 -12.60 0.72
C TYR A 149 -3.87 -11.86 1.76
N LEU A 150 -3.50 -11.96 3.04
CA LEU A 150 -3.92 -11.01 4.07
C LEU A 150 -2.81 -9.96 4.23
N THR A 151 -3.07 -8.73 3.79
CA THR A 151 -2.17 -7.60 3.99
C THR A 151 -2.60 -6.82 5.22
N LEU A 152 -1.66 -6.48 6.09
CA LEU A 152 -1.93 -5.80 7.36
C LEU A 152 -1.02 -4.58 7.51
N ARG A 153 -1.62 -3.42 7.81
CA ARG A 153 -0.95 -2.33 8.49
C ARG A 153 -1.10 -2.53 9.99
N PHE A 154 0.02 -2.74 10.68
CA PHE A 154 0.04 -2.85 12.14
C PHE A 154 0.82 -1.69 12.74
N ARG A 155 0.46 -1.29 13.94
CA ARG A 155 1.10 -0.24 14.73
C ARG A 155 1.63 -0.82 16.02
N THR A 156 2.88 -0.53 16.33
CA THR A 156 3.52 -0.93 17.60
C THR A 156 4.43 0.19 18.10
N GLN A 157 5.05 0.01 19.26
CA GLN A 157 6.08 0.94 19.76
C GLN A 157 7.43 0.52 19.21
N GLN A 158 8.24 1.50 18.80
CA GLN A 158 9.61 1.29 18.36
C GLN A 158 10.51 2.37 18.97
N GLY A 159 11.50 1.91 19.73
CA GLY A 159 12.51 2.75 20.38
C GLY A 159 13.80 2.75 19.58
N ASP A 160 14.24 1.58 19.12
CA ASP A 160 15.46 1.39 18.35
C ASP A 160 15.15 0.91 16.91
N TYR A 161 15.43 1.78 15.93
CA TYR A 161 15.24 1.45 14.51
C TYR A 161 16.11 0.30 14.00
N GLN A 162 17.16 -0.09 14.72
CA GLN A 162 18.01 -1.22 14.34
C GLN A 162 17.44 -2.55 14.83
N THR A 163 16.57 -2.54 15.84
CA THR A 163 15.93 -3.75 16.34
C THR A 163 14.84 -4.18 15.37
N LYS A 164 15.00 -5.37 14.78
CA LYS A 164 14.04 -5.94 13.84
C LYS A 164 12.97 -6.71 14.57
N HIS A 165 11.75 -6.19 14.51
CA HIS A 165 10.57 -6.86 15.06
C HIS A 165 10.24 -8.08 14.19
N PHE A 166 9.77 -9.15 14.83
CA PHE A 166 9.42 -10.39 14.16
C PHE A 166 7.90 -10.58 14.20
N VAL A 167 7.26 -10.46 13.04
CA VAL A 167 5.81 -10.58 12.88
C VAL A 167 5.44 -11.82 12.08
N ASN A 168 4.41 -12.55 12.51
CA ASN A 168 4.00 -13.82 11.91
C ASN A 168 2.48 -13.95 11.92
N LEU A 169 1.98 -14.81 11.05
CA LEU A 169 0.59 -15.25 11.04
C LEU A 169 0.57 -16.75 11.32
N LEU A 170 -0.27 -17.18 12.26
CA LEU A 170 -0.48 -18.58 12.62
C LEU A 170 -1.89 -19.00 12.23
N LEU A 171 -2.06 -20.29 11.94
CA LEU A 171 -3.38 -20.91 11.94
C LEU A 171 -3.92 -20.93 13.37
N SER A 172 -5.20 -20.61 13.56
CA SER A 172 -5.85 -20.84 14.84
C SER A 172 -6.15 -22.33 15.01
N GLU A 173 -6.03 -22.84 16.23
CA GLU A 173 -6.43 -24.21 16.59
C GLU A 173 -7.96 -24.37 16.70
N ASN A 174 -8.76 -23.43 16.19
CA ASN A 174 -10.21 -23.45 16.31
C ASN A 174 -10.85 -24.45 15.32
N PRO A 175 -11.31 -25.64 15.77
CA PRO A 175 -11.85 -26.65 14.87
C PRO A 175 -13.16 -26.23 14.20
N GLU A 176 -13.86 -25.25 14.79
CA GLU A 176 -15.16 -24.76 14.29
C GLU A 176 -15.00 -23.70 13.20
N ASN A 177 -13.83 -23.06 13.09
CA ASN A 177 -13.57 -22.04 12.07
C ASN A 177 -12.19 -22.24 11.43
N PRO A 178 -12.11 -22.94 10.28
CA PRO A 178 -10.85 -23.16 9.58
C PRO A 178 -10.28 -21.89 8.92
N TYR A 179 -11.04 -20.79 8.91
CA TYR A 179 -10.62 -19.48 8.42
C TYR A 179 -10.36 -18.50 9.58
N GLU A 180 -9.84 -19.01 10.69
CA GLU A 180 -9.35 -18.17 11.81
C GLU A 180 -7.82 -18.20 11.85
N VAL A 181 -7.20 -17.02 11.92
CA VAL A 181 -5.76 -16.83 11.97
C VAL A 181 -5.37 -15.88 13.09
N GLU A 182 -4.15 -16.01 13.59
CA GLU A 182 -3.62 -15.20 14.68
C GLU A 182 -2.36 -14.45 14.25
N PHE A 183 -2.37 -13.12 14.39
CA PHE A 183 -1.20 -12.29 14.19
C PHE A 183 -0.35 -12.25 15.46
N ARG A 184 0.92 -12.63 15.33
CA ARG A 184 1.92 -12.66 16.40
C ARG A 184 3.02 -11.66 16.15
N HIS A 185 3.50 -11.05 17.23
CA HIS A 185 4.54 -10.04 17.20
C HIS A 185 5.52 -10.24 18.35
N ASN A 186 6.81 -10.27 18.01
CA ASN A 186 7.93 -10.29 18.93
C ASN A 186 8.80 -9.07 18.65
N ALA A 187 8.75 -8.09 19.54
CA ALA A 187 9.52 -6.84 19.46
C ALA A 187 11.00 -7.03 19.80
N LYS A 188 11.41 -8.24 20.20
CA LYS A 188 12.79 -8.55 20.64
C LYS A 188 13.27 -7.62 21.77
N GLY A 189 12.33 -7.23 22.64
CA GLY A 189 12.58 -6.32 23.76
C GLY A 189 12.41 -4.83 23.43
N ASP A 190 12.21 -4.44 22.17
CA ASP A 190 11.96 -3.04 21.78
C ASP A 190 10.47 -2.67 21.93
N ILE A 191 10.02 -2.60 23.18
CA ILE A 191 8.61 -2.37 23.55
C ILE A 191 8.31 -0.94 24.01
N TYR A 192 9.18 0.03 23.69
CA TYR A 192 9.05 1.42 24.13
C TYR A 192 9.24 2.38 22.96
N GLY A 193 9.18 3.69 23.23
CA GLY A 193 9.40 4.71 22.20
C GLY A 193 8.13 5.13 21.48
N ARG A 194 8.28 5.58 20.22
CA ARG A 194 7.18 6.16 19.45
C ARG A 194 6.37 5.08 18.76
N TYR A 195 5.11 5.37 18.49
CA TYR A 195 4.32 4.51 17.61
C TYR A 195 4.86 4.57 16.18
N ALA A 196 5.08 3.40 15.60
CA ALA A 196 5.50 3.19 14.23
C ALA A 196 4.60 2.14 13.57
N ASP A 197 4.43 2.28 12.26
CA ASP A 197 3.60 1.38 11.46
C ASP A 197 4.48 0.47 10.61
N GLY A 198 4.11 -0.80 10.54
CA GLY A 198 4.67 -1.79 9.63
C GLY A 198 3.61 -2.30 8.66
N LEU A 199 4.08 -2.73 7.49
CA LEU A 199 3.27 -3.42 6.49
C LEU A 199 3.80 -4.84 6.31
N VAL A 200 2.90 -5.80 6.27
CA VAL A 200 3.21 -7.21 6.00
C VAL A 200 2.05 -7.85 5.26
N ALA A 201 2.37 -8.72 4.31
CA ALA A 201 1.41 -9.54 3.58
C ALA A 201 1.68 -11.01 3.86
N PHE A 202 0.64 -11.75 4.24
CA PHE A 202 0.72 -13.19 4.47
C PHE A 202 -0.02 -13.94 3.39
N LYS A 203 0.66 -14.88 2.75
CA LYS A 203 0.05 -15.81 1.80
C LYS A 203 -0.88 -16.76 2.58
N LEU A 204 -2.11 -16.91 2.10
CA LEU A 204 -3.17 -17.68 2.73
C LEU A 204 -3.35 -19.08 2.12
N ASP A 205 -2.33 -19.58 1.41
CA ASP A 205 -2.37 -20.87 0.71
C ASP A 205 -2.32 -22.10 1.62
N ALA A 206 -2.15 -21.90 2.94
CA ALA A 206 -2.31 -22.95 3.94
C ALA A 206 -3.76 -23.10 4.45
N LEU A 207 -4.67 -22.18 4.10
CA LEU A 207 -6.09 -22.30 4.44
C LEU A 207 -6.81 -23.24 3.47
N PRO A 208 -7.93 -23.86 3.88
CA PRO A 208 -8.75 -24.65 2.96
C PRO A 208 -9.25 -23.84 1.78
N ASP A 209 -9.45 -24.51 0.64
CA ASP A 209 -10.06 -23.90 -0.54
C ASP A 209 -11.49 -23.45 -0.21
N THR A 210 -11.84 -22.23 -0.62
CA THR A 210 -13.18 -21.67 -0.44
C THR A 210 -14.15 -22.13 -1.54
N GLU A 211 -13.70 -22.95 -2.49
CA GLU A 211 -14.48 -23.46 -3.63
C GLU A 211 -15.11 -22.34 -4.46
N GLY A 212 -14.41 -21.20 -4.55
CA GLY A 212 -14.88 -20.00 -5.23
C GLY A 212 -15.93 -19.18 -4.47
N LYS A 213 -16.30 -19.57 -3.25
CA LYS A 213 -17.19 -18.79 -2.38
C LYS A 213 -16.40 -17.75 -1.59
N THR A 214 -17.06 -16.65 -1.23
CA THR A 214 -16.54 -15.69 -0.25
C THR A 214 -16.90 -16.18 1.15
N VAL A 215 -15.89 -16.30 2.02
CA VAL A 215 -16.01 -16.65 3.44
C VAL A 215 -15.50 -15.50 4.30
N LYS A 216 -15.79 -15.55 5.61
CA LYS A 216 -15.23 -14.61 6.58
C LYS A 216 -13.92 -15.15 7.14
N LEU A 217 -12.81 -14.52 6.78
CA LEU A 217 -11.51 -14.75 7.41
C LEU A 217 -11.45 -13.93 8.70
N LYS A 218 -11.30 -14.59 9.84
CA LYS A 218 -11.19 -13.93 11.14
C LYS A 218 -9.73 -13.83 11.55
N LEU A 219 -9.29 -12.60 11.78
CA LEU A 219 -7.98 -12.29 12.36
C LEU A 219 -8.12 -12.06 13.86
N LYS A 220 -7.23 -12.66 14.67
CA LYS A 220 -7.05 -12.36 16.09
C LYS A 220 -5.67 -11.75 16.32
N TRP A 221 -5.55 -10.88 17.31
CA TRP A 221 -4.27 -10.35 17.77
C TRP A 221 -4.35 -9.83 19.21
N LYS A 222 -3.19 -9.85 19.87
CA LYS A 222 -3.01 -9.18 21.16
C LYS A 222 -2.78 -7.69 20.94
N SER A 223 -3.69 -6.87 21.47
CA SER A 223 -3.61 -5.41 21.41
C SER A 223 -3.17 -4.79 22.73
N PHE A 224 -2.91 -3.48 22.73
CA PHE A 224 -2.56 -2.77 23.96
C PHE A 224 -3.71 -2.74 24.98
N SER A 225 -4.94 -2.99 24.53
CA SER A 225 -6.13 -3.07 25.39
C SER A 225 -6.66 -4.49 25.56
N GLY A 226 -5.83 -5.52 25.32
CA GLY A 226 -6.22 -6.94 25.39
C GLY A 226 -6.47 -7.57 24.01
N GLU A 227 -7.00 -8.78 23.99
CA GLU A 227 -7.28 -9.51 22.75
C GLU A 227 -8.32 -8.79 21.88
N LYS A 228 -8.07 -8.72 20.57
CA LYS A 228 -8.98 -8.14 19.58
C LYS A 228 -9.10 -9.07 18.36
N SER A 229 -10.14 -8.82 17.57
CA SER A 229 -10.36 -9.51 16.31
C SER A 229 -11.03 -8.64 15.26
N ALA A 230 -10.86 -8.99 13.99
CA ALA A 230 -11.49 -8.38 12.84
C ALA A 230 -11.82 -9.45 11.80
N GLU A 231 -12.78 -9.18 10.92
CA GLU A 231 -13.17 -10.10 9.85
C GLU A 231 -12.98 -9.45 8.49
N PHE A 232 -12.56 -10.27 7.53
CA PHE A 232 -12.32 -9.90 6.14
C PHE A 232 -13.12 -10.80 5.23
N ASP A 233 -13.64 -10.24 4.14
CA ASP A 233 -14.13 -11.07 3.04
C ASP A 233 -12.93 -11.73 2.36
N TYR A 234 -12.97 -13.05 2.23
CA TYR A 234 -11.89 -13.85 1.67
C TYR A 234 -12.41 -14.85 0.66
N CYS A 235 -11.73 -14.96 -0.47
CA CYS A 235 -11.92 -16.03 -1.45
C CYS A 235 -10.53 -16.58 -1.80
N THR A 236 -10.42 -17.91 -1.91
CA THR A 236 -9.18 -18.53 -2.37
C THR A 236 -8.84 -18.00 -3.76
N ARG A 237 -7.55 -17.72 -3.99
CA ARG A 237 -7.08 -17.16 -5.26
C ARG A 237 -7.64 -17.95 -6.43
N LYS A 238 -8.26 -17.24 -7.38
CA LYS A 238 -8.68 -17.85 -8.64
C LYS A 238 -7.46 -18.00 -9.52
N SER A 239 -7.37 -19.10 -10.26
CA SER A 239 -6.31 -19.25 -11.25
C SER A 239 -6.48 -18.18 -12.31
N VAL A 240 -5.51 -17.29 -12.42
CA VAL A 240 -5.43 -16.27 -13.46
C VAL A 240 -4.56 -16.84 -14.59
N THR A 241 -4.86 -18.08 -14.99
CA THR A 241 -4.33 -18.61 -16.24
C THR A 241 -5.37 -18.27 -17.29
N PRO A 242 -5.04 -17.47 -18.33
CA PRO A 242 -5.91 -17.38 -19.49
C PRO A 242 -6.08 -18.81 -20.00
N GLU A 243 -7.33 -19.23 -20.23
CA GLU A 243 -7.57 -20.45 -20.97
C GLU A 243 -6.94 -20.31 -22.35
N SER A 244 -5.71 -20.78 -22.53
CA SER A 244 -5.20 -21.06 -23.86
C SER A 244 -5.94 -22.31 -24.33
N PRO A 245 -6.82 -22.23 -25.35
CA PRO A 245 -7.60 -23.39 -25.80
C PRO A 245 -6.73 -24.53 -26.36
N ALA A 246 -5.41 -24.33 -26.49
CA ALA A 246 -4.49 -25.31 -27.06
C ALA A 246 -3.86 -26.27 -26.04
N ILE A 247 -3.81 -25.96 -24.74
CA ILE A 247 -3.06 -26.79 -23.76
C ILE A 247 -3.93 -27.90 -23.14
N THR A 248 -5.26 -27.74 -23.11
CA THR A 248 -6.18 -28.74 -22.56
C THR A 248 -6.25 -30.02 -23.41
N SER A 249 -5.88 -29.97 -24.70
CA SER A 249 -5.90 -31.15 -25.59
C SER A 249 -4.71 -32.10 -25.40
N VAL A 250 -3.59 -31.62 -24.85
CA VAL A 250 -2.35 -32.42 -24.71
C VAL A 250 -2.38 -33.28 -23.45
N ARG A 251 -3.10 -32.88 -22.39
CA ARG A 251 -3.19 -33.69 -21.16
C ARG A 251 -4.08 -34.93 -21.30
N ASN A 252 -5.05 -34.93 -22.22
CA ASN A 252 -5.95 -36.08 -22.44
C ASN A 252 -5.37 -37.17 -23.37
N SER A 253 -4.25 -36.91 -24.05
CA SER A 253 -3.65 -37.87 -25.00
C SER A 253 -2.46 -38.64 -24.44
N LEU A 254 -2.03 -38.36 -23.20
CA LEU A 254 -0.84 -38.97 -22.58
C LEU A 254 -1.15 -40.00 -21.47
N ASN A 255 -2.41 -40.30 -21.21
CA ASN A 255 -2.81 -41.39 -20.30
C ASN A 255 -3.78 -42.35 -21.00
N LEU A 256 -3.24 -43.16 -21.90
CA LEU A 256 -3.82 -44.44 -22.34
C LEU A 256 -2.67 -45.29 -22.92
N GLN A 257 -1.91 -45.91 -22.03
CA GLN A 257 -1.24 -47.19 -22.23
C GLN A 257 -1.78 -48.17 -21.19
#